data_AF-M5DS99-F1
#
_entry.id   AF-M5DS99-F1
#
_cell.length_a   1.000
_cell.length_b   1.000
_cell.length_c   1.000
_cell.angle_alpha   90.00
_cell.angle_beta   90.00
_cell.angle_gamma   90.00
#
_symmetry.space_group_name_H-M   'P 1'
#
loop_
_entity.id
_entity.type
_entity.pdbx_description
1 polymer ?
#
loop_
_entity_poly.entity_id
_entity_poly.type
_entity_poly.pdbx_seq_one_letter_code
_entity_poly.pdbx_strand_id
1 'polypeptide(L)'
;MSEDALLQAPAVKYNNLQSYRLIELVAQWEGRLTVNHLSDVFGDNRSTASQLIQSYIEQCPDSLIYNPAIKGYEPTEEFIPSFCSGTLDEYMQLMRPYLSQNTTGTQVQFNIEPDPRLSPERQRIVALDYDMNTTLDGR
;
A
#
# COMPACT_ATOMS: atom_id res chain seq x y z
N MET A 1 39.25 4.71 -14.01
CA MET A 1 38.29 5.17 -12.98
C MET A 1 37.93 3.94 -12.18
N SER A 2 38.35 3.90 -10.91
CA SER A 2 38.51 2.66 -10.14
C SER A 2 37.18 2.11 -9.61
N GLU A 3 37.03 0.79 -9.70
CA GLU A 3 35.90 -0.03 -9.21
C GLU A 3 35.69 0.03 -7.68
N ASP A 4 36.67 0.56 -6.94
CA ASP A 4 36.67 0.66 -5.47
C ASP A 4 35.77 1.76 -4.87
N ALA A 5 35.20 2.66 -5.69
CA ALA A 5 34.44 3.81 -5.20
C ALA A 5 32.94 3.53 -4.94
N LEU A 6 32.43 2.34 -5.31
CA LEU A 6 31.01 2.00 -5.17
C LEU A 6 30.64 1.28 -3.87
N LEU A 7 31.61 1.06 -2.95
CA LEU A 7 31.40 0.31 -1.71
C LEU A 7 31.28 1.15 -0.43
N GLN A 8 31.04 2.46 -0.55
CA GLN A 8 30.96 3.37 0.60
C GLN A 8 29.59 4.02 0.83
N ALA A 9 28.51 3.31 0.51
CA ALA A 9 27.21 3.58 1.11
C ALA A 9 27.19 2.92 2.51
N PRO A 10 26.88 3.65 3.60
CA PRO A 10 26.89 3.10 4.94
C PRO A 10 25.98 1.86 4.99
N ALA A 11 26.44 0.80 5.65
CA ALA A 11 25.71 -0.45 5.83
C ALA A 11 24.38 -0.19 6.56
N VAL A 12 23.34 0.16 5.79
CA VAL A 12 21.96 0.24 6.26
C VAL A 12 21.57 -1.19 6.59
N LYS A 13 21.23 -1.45 7.85
CA LYS A 13 21.01 -2.77 8.46
C LYS A 13 19.79 -3.55 7.91
N TYR A 14 19.20 -3.10 6.81
CA TYR A 14 18.02 -3.67 6.17
C TYR A 14 18.37 -4.16 4.78
N ASN A 15 17.72 -5.24 4.35
CA ASN A 15 17.78 -5.64 2.95
C ASN A 15 17.01 -4.57 2.16
N ASN A 16 17.72 -3.59 1.56
CA ASN A 16 17.15 -2.44 0.82
C ASN A 16 15.98 -2.82 -0.08
N LEU A 17 15.99 -4.05 -0.61
CA LEU A 17 14.91 -4.66 -1.37
C LEU A 17 13.53 -4.64 -0.68
N GLN A 18 13.44 -4.96 0.62
CA GLN A 18 12.16 -4.96 1.36
C GLN A 18 11.63 -3.52 1.55
N SER A 19 12.54 -2.57 1.81
CA SER A 19 12.18 -1.16 1.91
C SER A 19 11.68 -0.61 0.58
N TYR A 20 12.32 -0.97 -0.53
CA TYR A 20 11.89 -0.55 -1.87
C TYR A 20 10.58 -1.20 -2.29
N ARG A 21 10.36 -2.47 -1.94
CA ARG A 21 9.05 -3.12 -2.08
C ARG A 21 7.96 -2.35 -1.35
N LEU A 22 8.20 -1.96 -0.10
CA LEU A 22 7.22 -1.19 0.67
C LEU A 22 6.90 0.14 -0.01
N ILE A 23 7.94 0.85 -0.43
CA ILE A 23 7.81 2.12 -1.12
C ILE A 23 6.91 1.98 -2.35
N GLU A 24 7.19 0.98 -3.18
CA GLU A 24 6.42 0.75 -4.40
C GLU A 24 4.98 0.33 -4.13
N LEU A 25 4.76 -0.59 -3.19
CA LEU A 25 3.40 -1.05 -2.85
C LEU A 25 2.56 0.11 -2.30
N VAL A 26 3.12 0.94 -1.42
CA VAL A 26 2.41 2.12 -0.88
C VAL A 26 2.15 3.14 -1.99
N ALA A 27 3.14 3.42 -2.84
CA ALA A 27 2.96 4.35 -3.95
C ALA A 27 1.89 3.85 -4.93
N GLN A 28 1.89 2.56 -5.26
CA GLN A 28 0.94 1.93 -6.17
C GLN A 28 -0.49 1.88 -5.62
N TRP A 29 -0.66 1.55 -4.34
CA TRP A 29 -1.99 1.29 -3.75
C TRP A 29 -2.59 2.47 -3.00
N GLU A 30 -1.77 3.27 -2.31
CA GLU A 30 -2.24 4.42 -1.52
C GLU A 30 -2.02 5.76 -2.24
N GLY A 31 -1.11 5.82 -3.21
CA GLY A 31 -0.77 7.04 -3.95
C GLY A 31 0.01 8.08 -3.14
N ARG A 32 0.30 7.83 -1.86
CA ARG A 32 1.02 8.73 -0.98
C ARG A 32 1.95 7.97 -0.04
N LEU A 33 3.25 8.08 -0.26
CA LEU A 33 4.28 7.59 0.64
C LEU A 33 4.66 8.64 1.68
N THR A 34 4.83 8.22 2.93
CA THR A 34 5.33 9.07 4.01
C THR A 34 6.45 8.34 4.75
N VAL A 35 7.26 9.11 5.49
CA VAL A 35 8.32 8.55 6.35
C VAL A 35 7.75 7.59 7.40
N ASN A 36 6.51 7.81 7.86
CA ASN A 36 5.86 6.97 8.86
C ASN A 36 5.61 5.55 8.35
N HIS A 37 5.27 5.37 7.06
CA HIS A 37 5.10 4.04 6.47
C HIS A 37 6.33 3.15 6.72
N LEU A 38 7.52 3.71 6.50
CA LEU A 38 8.77 3.00 6.69
C LEU A 38 9.15 2.88 8.17
N SER A 39 9.04 3.95 8.96
CA SER A 39 9.43 3.88 10.38
C SER A 39 8.58 2.90 11.18
N ASP A 40 7.28 2.82 10.88
CA ASP A 40 6.34 2.01 11.63
C ASP A 40 6.41 0.52 11.24
N VAL A 41 6.76 0.21 9.97
CA VAL A 41 6.95 -1.16 9.49
C VAL A 41 8.31 -1.73 9.93
N PHE A 42 9.38 -0.93 9.84
CA PHE A 42 10.74 -1.41 10.13
C PHE A 42 11.21 -1.12 11.57
N GLY A 43 10.42 -0.37 12.36
CA GLY A 43 10.72 -0.09 13.77
C GLY A 43 11.91 0.85 13.99
N ASP A 44 12.28 1.62 12.96
CA ASP A 44 13.46 2.49 12.96
C ASP A 44 13.16 3.95 13.29
N ASN A 45 14.23 4.71 13.54
CA ASN A 45 14.21 6.16 13.54
C ASN A 45 13.73 6.72 12.18
N ARG A 46 12.91 7.77 12.21
CA ARG A 46 12.46 8.55 11.04
C ARG A 46 13.62 9.01 10.15
N SER A 47 14.80 9.27 10.71
CA SER A 47 15.99 9.62 9.92
C SER A 47 16.42 8.48 8.98
N THR A 48 16.40 7.23 9.44
CA THR A 48 16.70 6.05 8.62
C THR A 48 15.66 5.86 7.53
N ALA A 49 14.37 6.00 7.88
CA ALA A 49 13.28 5.93 6.90
C ALA A 49 13.42 7.02 5.81
N SER A 50 13.78 8.25 6.18
CA SER A 50 14.04 9.31 5.22
C SER A 50 15.23 8.98 4.30
N GLN A 51 16.32 8.41 4.84
CA GLN A 51 17.47 7.97 4.04
C GLN A 51 17.08 6.87 3.05
N LEU A 52 16.25 5.90 3.48
CA LEU A 52 15.75 4.85 2.59
C LEU A 52 14.94 5.40 1.41
N ILE A 53 14.09 6.41 1.64
CA ILE A 53 13.34 7.07 0.55
C ILE A 53 14.32 7.76 -0.41
N GLN A 54 15.31 8.48 0.11
CA GLN A 54 16.29 9.15 -0.75
C GLN A 54 17.10 8.15 -1.56
N SER A 55 17.58 7.07 -0.94
CA SER A 55 18.30 6.00 -1.65
C SER A 55 17.45 5.28 -2.70
N TYR A 56 16.13 5.19 -2.51
CA TYR A 56 15.20 4.70 -3.53
C TYR A 56 15.11 5.67 -4.72
N ILE A 57 14.89 6.96 -4.46
CA ILE A 57 14.80 8.00 -5.50
C ILE A 57 16.11 8.10 -6.30
N GLU A 58 17.26 7.91 -5.66
CA GLU A 58 18.56 7.86 -6.34
C GLU A 58 18.68 6.69 -7.33
N GLN A 59 18.06 5.55 -7.03
CA GLN A 59 18.06 4.37 -7.89
C GLN A 59 16.96 4.39 -8.96
N CYS A 60 15.83 5.01 -8.64
CA CYS A 60 14.68 5.16 -9.51
C CYS A 60 14.37 6.67 -9.63
N PRO A 61 15.20 7.43 -10.36
CA PRO A 61 14.92 8.83 -10.61
C PRO A 61 13.57 8.97 -11.30
N ASP A 62 12.89 10.08 -11.05
CA ASP A 62 11.55 10.37 -11.59
C ASP A 62 10.42 9.45 -11.11
N SER A 63 10.66 8.44 -10.27
CA SER A 63 9.60 7.55 -9.76
C SER A 63 8.65 8.22 -8.77
N LEU A 64 9.16 9.10 -7.91
CA LEU A 64 8.42 9.75 -6.84
C LEU A 64 8.76 11.24 -6.76
N ILE A 65 7.74 12.07 -6.51
CA ILE A 65 7.90 13.50 -6.29
C ILE A 65 7.36 13.90 -4.92
N TYR A 66 8.07 14.79 -4.22
CA TYR A 66 7.58 15.33 -2.96
C TYR A 66 6.48 16.36 -3.20
N ASN A 67 5.31 16.12 -2.62
CA ASN A 67 4.17 17.02 -2.67
C ASN A 67 3.90 17.64 -1.28
N PRO A 68 4.18 18.95 -1.10
CA PRO A 68 3.98 19.64 0.17
C PRO A 68 2.52 19.69 0.64
N ALA A 69 1.54 19.69 -0.27
CA ALA A 69 0.13 19.82 0.06
C ALA A 69 -0.37 18.60 0.85
N ILE A 70 0.09 17.41 0.48
CA ILE A 70 -0.21 16.15 1.15
C ILE A 70 0.86 15.76 2.17
N LYS A 71 1.95 16.52 2.30
CA LYS A 71 3.09 16.21 3.19
C LYS A 71 3.60 14.78 2.98
N GLY A 72 3.91 14.43 1.73
CA GLY A 72 4.33 13.08 1.36
C GLY A 72 4.90 13.04 -0.06
N TYR A 73 5.32 11.86 -0.48
CA TYR A 73 5.78 11.59 -1.84
C TYR A 73 4.65 10.92 -2.61
N GLU A 74 4.41 11.35 -3.83
CA GLU A 74 3.42 10.75 -4.74
C GLU A 74 4.13 10.12 -5.94
N PRO A 75 3.58 9.01 -6.49
CA PRO A 75 4.08 8.45 -7.74
C PRO A 75 3.88 9.46 -8.88
N THR A 76 4.88 9.54 -9.76
CA THR A 76 4.77 10.31 -10.99
C THR A 76 4.13 9.48 -12.10
N GLU A 77 3.94 10.07 -13.28
CA GLU A 77 3.50 9.34 -14.48
C GLU A 77 4.52 8.29 -14.96
N GLU A 78 5.80 8.46 -14.61
CA GLU A 78 6.91 7.55 -14.96
C GLU A 78 7.13 6.46 -13.90
N PHE A 79 6.29 6.41 -12.86
CA PHE A 79 6.40 5.40 -11.81
C PHE A 79 6.11 4.00 -12.36
N ILE A 80 7.12 3.13 -12.33
CA ILE A 80 7.00 1.71 -12.72
C ILE A 80 7.55 0.83 -11.59
N PRO A 81 6.70 0.07 -10.87
CA PRO A 81 7.14 -0.80 -9.79
C PRO A 81 8.01 -1.94 -10.35
N SER A 82 9.20 -2.12 -9.78
CA SER A 82 10.23 -3.08 -10.23
C SER A 82 10.68 -4.04 -9.13
N PHE A 83 10.44 -3.71 -7.86
CA PHE A 83 10.87 -4.49 -6.71
C PHE A 83 9.76 -5.36 -6.12
N CYS A 84 8.49 -5.00 -6.32
CA CYS A 84 7.31 -5.74 -5.88
C CYS A 84 6.54 -6.41 -7.03
N SER A 85 5.70 -7.39 -6.69
CA SER A 85 4.76 -8.02 -7.62
C SER A 85 3.50 -7.18 -7.85
N GLY A 86 3.29 -6.16 -7.01
CA GLY A 86 2.08 -5.33 -7.02
C GLY A 86 0.83 -6.08 -6.57
N THR A 87 0.94 -7.23 -5.89
CA THR A 87 -0.23 -7.98 -5.40
C THR A 87 -0.76 -7.44 -4.08
N LEU A 88 -2.07 -7.59 -3.86
CA LEU A 88 -2.72 -7.19 -2.61
C LEU A 88 -2.17 -7.99 -1.41
N ASP A 89 -1.92 -9.28 -1.58
CA ASP A 89 -1.36 -10.14 -0.53
C ASP A 89 0.02 -9.65 -0.07
N GLU A 90 0.87 -9.24 -1.01
CA GLU A 90 2.19 -8.68 -0.70
C GLU A 90 2.06 -7.36 0.08
N TYR A 91 1.18 -6.46 -0.37
CA TYR A 91 0.87 -5.22 0.35
C TYR A 91 0.39 -5.51 1.79
N MET A 92 -0.61 -6.40 1.93
CA MET A 92 -1.19 -6.76 3.23
C MET A 92 -0.16 -7.36 4.18
N GLN A 93 0.72 -8.23 3.67
CA GLN A 93 1.76 -8.86 4.48
C GLN A 93 2.78 -7.83 4.97
N LEU A 94 3.24 -6.92 4.10
CA LEU A 94 4.25 -5.93 4.45
C LEU A 94 3.71 -4.80 5.34
N MET A 95 2.48 -4.37 5.09
CA MET A 95 1.87 -3.24 5.81
C MET A 95 1.20 -3.62 7.12
N ARG A 96 1.13 -4.90 7.46
CA ARG A 96 0.49 -5.39 8.69
C ARG A 96 0.92 -4.64 9.96
N PRO A 97 2.22 -4.33 10.19
CA PRO A 97 2.63 -3.58 11.39
C PRO A 97 2.08 -2.14 11.40
N TYR A 98 2.05 -1.47 10.25
CA TYR A 98 1.49 -0.12 10.09
C TYR A 98 -0.03 -0.13 10.28
N LEU A 99 -0.73 -1.03 9.60
CA LEU A 99 -2.18 -1.14 9.69
C LEU A 99 -2.66 -1.46 11.12
N SER A 100 -1.92 -2.29 11.88
CA SER A 100 -2.32 -2.59 13.25
C SER A 100 -2.28 -1.38 14.20
N GLN A 101 -1.44 -0.39 13.92
CA GLN A 101 -1.32 0.83 14.73
C GLN A 101 -2.33 1.91 14.31
N ASN A 102 -2.71 1.91 13.03
CA ASN A 102 -3.37 3.07 12.40
C ASN A 102 -4.83 2.81 12.09
N THR A 103 -5.17 1.55 11.84
CA THR A 103 -6.56 1.08 11.71
C THR A 103 -7.02 0.61 13.09
N THR A 104 -7.35 1.57 13.94
CA THR A 104 -8.04 1.27 15.21
C THR A 104 -9.44 0.74 14.89
N GLY A 105 -9.58 -0.58 14.76
CA GLY A 105 -10.88 -1.26 14.80
C GLY A 105 -11.94 -0.77 13.81
N THR A 106 -11.58 -0.38 12.58
CA THR A 106 -12.58 -0.07 11.55
C THR A 106 -13.27 -1.36 11.11
N GLN A 107 -14.33 -1.75 11.80
CA GLN A 107 -15.22 -2.82 11.37
C GLN A 107 -16.11 -2.27 10.26
N VAL A 108 -15.78 -2.57 9.01
CA VAL A 108 -16.60 -2.22 7.86
C VAL A 108 -17.70 -3.28 7.73
N GLN A 109 -18.95 -2.89 7.97
CA GLN A 109 -20.10 -3.75 7.72
C GLN A 109 -20.36 -3.80 6.22
N PHE A 110 -20.03 -4.93 5.58
CA PHE A 110 -20.40 -5.19 4.19
C PHE A 110 -21.75 -5.88 4.15
N ASN A 111 -22.77 -5.21 3.59
CA ASN A 111 -24.06 -5.83 3.29
C ASN A 111 -24.03 -6.29 1.83
N ILE A 112 -24.09 -7.61 1.60
CA ILE A 112 -24.17 -8.18 0.26
C ILE A 112 -25.65 -8.34 -0.07
N GLU A 113 -26.12 -7.59 -1.06
CA GLU A 113 -27.51 -7.60 -1.53
C GLU A 113 -27.57 -7.98 -3.03
N PRO A 114 -28.64 -8.63 -3.49
CA PRO A 114 -28.83 -8.91 -4.91
C PRO A 114 -28.96 -7.61 -5.72
N ASP A 115 -28.43 -7.60 -6.94
CA ASP A 115 -28.40 -6.39 -7.79
C ASP A 115 -29.79 -5.72 -7.90
N PRO A 116 -29.94 -4.44 -7.49
CA PRO A 116 -31.22 -3.75 -7.46
C PRO A 116 -31.86 -3.57 -8.84
N ARG A 117 -31.09 -3.74 -9.93
CA ARG A 117 -31.57 -3.64 -11.32
C ARG A 117 -32.21 -4.91 -11.83
N LEU A 118 -32.09 -6.03 -11.11
CA LEU A 118 -32.74 -7.29 -11.45
C LEU A 118 -34.23 -7.25 -11.11
N SER A 119 -35.04 -8.05 -11.82
CA SER A 119 -36.44 -8.22 -11.44
C SER A 119 -36.55 -8.86 -10.05
N PRO A 120 -37.65 -8.62 -9.30
CA PRO A 120 -37.82 -9.16 -7.96
C PRO A 120 -37.68 -10.69 -7.86
N GLU A 121 -38.13 -11.42 -8.89
CA GLU A 121 -37.98 -12.88 -8.95
C GLU A 121 -36.51 -13.30 -9.12
N ARG A 122 -35.74 -12.58 -9.93
CA ARG A 122 -34.31 -12.88 -10.13
C ARG A 122 -33.48 -12.50 -8.92
N GLN A 123 -33.82 -11.42 -8.23
CA GLN A 123 -33.21 -11.07 -6.94
C GLN A 123 -33.43 -12.18 -5.91
N ARG A 124 -34.64 -12.74 -5.84
CA ARG A 124 -34.96 -13.87 -4.95
C ARG A 124 -34.16 -15.12 -5.28
N ILE A 125 -34.07 -15.49 -6.56
CA ILE A 125 -33.30 -16.67 -7.00
C ILE A 125 -31.82 -16.50 -6.65
N VAL A 126 -31.23 -15.34 -7.01
CA VAL A 126 -29.82 -15.04 -6.69
C VAL A 126 -29.58 -15.03 -5.19
N ALA A 127 -30.45 -14.43 -4.40
CA ALA A 127 -30.26 -14.40 -2.96
C ALA A 127 -30.36 -15.79 -2.30
N LEU A 128 -31.23 -16.67 -2.82
CA LEU A 128 -31.33 -18.07 -2.38
C LEU A 128 -30.09 -18.89 -2.75
N ASP A 129 -29.58 -18.74 -3.97
CA ASP A 129 -28.42 -19.49 -4.46
C ASP A 129 -27.12 -19.10 -3.74
N TYR A 130 -27.02 -17.85 -3.28
CA TYR A 130 -25.81 -17.27 -2.69
C TYR A 130 -25.93 -16.95 -1.20
N ASP A 131 -26.99 -17.42 -0.52
CA ASP A 131 -27.24 -17.19 0.91
C ASP A 131 -27.10 -15.71 1.32
N MET A 132 -27.62 -14.81 0.47
CA MET A 132 -27.57 -13.36 0.71
C MET A 132 -28.68 -12.93 1.67
N ASN A 133 -28.45 -11.86 2.43
CA ASN A 133 -29.48 -11.30 3.31
C ASN A 133 -30.65 -10.75 2.49
N THR A 134 -31.84 -11.32 2.67
CA THR A 134 -33.07 -10.95 1.95
C THR A 134 -34.00 -10.08 2.78
N THR A 135 -33.49 -9.31 3.74
CA THR A 135 -34.31 -8.47 4.64
C THR A 135 -34.98 -7.31 3.88
N LEU A 136 -35.97 -7.64 3.07
CA LEU A 136 -37.05 -6.76 2.63
C LEU A 136 -38.05 -6.68 3.79
N ASP A 137 -37.63 -6.10 4.91
CA ASP A 137 -38.55 -5.72 5.98
C ASP A 137 -39.17 -4.36 5.60
N GLY A 138 -40.18 -4.44 4.74
CA GLY A 138 -40.97 -3.32 4.27
C GLY A 138 -42.44 -3.68 4.38
N ARG A 139 -43.06 -3.21 5.47
CA ARG A 139 -44.48 -2.98 5.74
C ARG A 139 -45.46 -3.23 4.58
#